data_AF-A0A4Q3TEI4-F1
#
_entry.id   AF-A0A4Q3TEI4-F1
#
_cell.length_a   1.000
_cell.length_b   1.000
_cell.length_c   1.000
_cell.angle_alpha   90.00
_cell.angle_beta   90.00
_cell.angle_gamma   90.00
#
_symmetry.space_group_name_H-M   'P 1'
#
loop_
_entity.id
_entity.type
_entity.pdbx_description
1 polymer ?
#
loop_
_entity_poly.entity_id
_entity_poly.type
_entity_poly.pdbx_seq_one_letter_code
_entity_poly.pdbx_strand_id
1 'polypeptide(L)'
;MGAQANAEHASEHPPDQGSSFRLAAVIWPQITACAVLLLMGALSIWLLSALRAYVAGEGGWSKAQKQAVIELLEYVDSPEPAKLERFQLSLRIPLADARARAELDAETPDLEFARSSLLIGHHPSDINGLITL
;
A
#
# COMPACT_ATOMS: atom_id res chain seq x y z
N MET A 1 -60.04 6.50 67.69
CA MET A 1 -61.09 5.81 66.92
C MET A 1 -60.69 5.89 65.45
N GLY A 2 -60.38 4.74 64.82
CA GLY A 2 -59.98 4.57 63.40
C GLY A 2 -58.54 5.00 63.10
N ALA A 3 -57.51 4.14 63.06
CA ALA A 3 -57.29 2.93 62.24
C ALA A 3 -57.22 3.23 60.72
N GLN A 4 -56.03 3.00 60.13
CA GLN A 4 -55.74 2.38 58.82
C GLN A 4 -56.49 2.96 57.59
N ALA A 5 -55.93 3.19 56.41
CA ALA A 5 -54.90 2.51 55.64
C ALA A 5 -54.72 3.29 54.31
N ASN A 6 -53.80 2.83 53.46
CA ASN A 6 -53.41 3.31 52.13
C ASN A 6 -52.46 4.52 52.16
N ALA A 7 -51.14 4.36 52.05
CA ALA A 7 -50.39 3.31 51.36
C ALA A 7 -50.87 3.07 49.92
N GLU A 8 -50.89 4.12 49.11
CA GLU A 8 -50.80 3.97 47.66
C GLU A 8 -49.43 4.46 47.20
N HIS A 9 -48.51 3.50 47.19
CA HIS A 9 -47.65 3.22 46.05
C HIS A 9 -47.06 4.44 45.33
N ALA A 10 -46.03 5.02 45.93
CA ALA A 10 -44.92 5.53 45.17
C ALA A 10 -44.29 4.35 44.41
N SER A 11 -44.79 4.06 43.21
CA SER A 11 -44.12 3.16 42.27
C SER A 11 -42.94 3.92 41.67
N GLU A 12 -41.87 4.05 42.46
CA GLU A 12 -40.54 4.28 41.89
C GLU A 12 -40.18 3.03 41.08
N HIS A 13 -40.38 3.12 39.77
CA HIS A 13 -39.92 2.12 38.83
C HIS A 13 -38.39 2.18 38.81
N PRO A 14 -37.66 1.14 39.26
CA PRO A 14 -36.21 1.18 39.26
C PRO A 14 -35.69 1.26 37.81
N PRO A 15 -34.58 1.97 37.56
CA PRO A 15 -34.00 2.05 36.23
C PRO A 15 -33.65 0.64 35.74
N ASP A 16 -34.16 0.33 34.55
CA ASP A 16 -34.03 -0.90 33.79
C ASP A 16 -32.58 -1.13 33.32
N GLN A 17 -31.70 -1.42 34.28
CA GLN A 17 -30.27 -1.72 34.06
C GLN A 17 -30.02 -3.00 33.25
N GLY A 18 -31.05 -3.83 33.01
CA GLY A 18 -30.92 -5.11 32.28
C GLY A 18 -31.03 -5.03 30.76
N SER A 19 -31.41 -3.89 30.17
CA SER A 19 -31.61 -3.76 28.72
C SER A 19 -30.30 -3.48 27.97
N SER A 20 -29.48 -2.55 28.48
CA SER A 20 -28.22 -2.12 27.86
C SER A 20 -27.23 -3.26 27.63
N PHE A 21 -27.14 -4.21 28.57
CA PHE A 21 -26.26 -5.38 28.46
C PHE A 21 -26.72 -6.36 27.37
N ARG A 22 -28.04 -6.50 27.14
CA ARG A 22 -28.61 -7.36 26.09
C ARG A 22 -28.46 -6.72 24.71
N LEU A 23 -28.63 -5.41 24.59
CA LEU A 23 -28.36 -4.70 23.34
C LEU A 23 -26.87 -4.73 22.98
N ALA A 24 -25.98 -4.49 23.95
CA ALA A 24 -24.54 -4.60 23.75
C ALA A 24 -24.14 -6.02 23.31
N ALA A 25 -24.74 -7.06 23.91
CA ALA A 25 -24.53 -8.46 23.57
C ALA A 25 -25.00 -8.83 22.14
N VAL A 26 -25.93 -8.08 21.55
CA VAL A 26 -26.43 -8.31 20.18
C VAL A 26 -25.70 -7.47 19.14
N ILE A 27 -25.22 -6.27 19.52
CA ILE A 27 -24.56 -5.33 18.59
C ILE A 27 -23.07 -5.66 18.42
N TRP A 28 -22.38 -6.16 19.45
CA TRP A 28 -20.94 -6.44 19.37
C TRP A 28 -20.52 -7.43 18.25
N PRO A 29 -21.24 -8.52 17.91
CA PRO A 29 -20.80 -9.40 16.84
C PRO A 29 -20.91 -8.71 15.48
N GLN A 30 -21.89 -7.81 15.30
CA GLN A 30 -22.04 -7.02 14.08
C GLN A 30 -20.88 -6.04 13.92
N ILE A 31 -20.50 -5.33 15.00
CA ILE A 31 -19.34 -4.43 15.00
C ILE A 31 -18.06 -5.21 14.73
N THR A 32 -17.92 -6.40 15.33
CA THR A 32 -16.77 -7.28 15.10
C THR A 32 -16.70 -7.73 13.64
N ALA A 33 -17.83 -8.16 13.05
CA ALA A 33 -17.90 -8.53 11.64
C ALA A 33 -17.54 -7.35 10.74
N CYS A 34 -18.05 -6.15 11.01
CA CYS A 34 -17.70 -4.94 10.28
C CYS A 34 -16.19 -4.62 10.38
N ALA A 35 -15.61 -4.72 11.58
CA ALA A 35 -14.17 -4.49 11.79
C ALA A 35 -13.31 -5.51 11.02
N VAL A 36 -13.68 -6.79 11.05
CA VAL A 36 -13.01 -7.85 10.29
C VAL A 36 -13.11 -7.59 8.79
N LEU A 37 -14.29 -7.21 8.29
CA LEU A 37 -14.48 -6.87 6.87
C LEU A 37 -13.64 -5.66 6.45
N LEU A 38 -13.58 -4.62 7.29
CA LEU A 38 -12.74 -3.45 7.07
C LEU A 38 -11.25 -3.81 7.01
N LEU A 39 -10.77 -4.59 7.97
CA LEU A 39 -9.39 -5.07 8.00
C LEU A 39 -9.05 -5.88 6.75
N MET A 40 -9.94 -6.80 6.35
CA MET A 40 -9.70 -7.65 5.21
C MET A 40 -9.75 -6.86 3.89
N GLY A 41 -10.62 -5.86 3.79
CA GLY A 41 -10.64 -4.91 2.68
C GLY A 41 -9.36 -4.08 2.60
N ALA A 42 -8.89 -3.55 3.73
CA ALA A 42 -7.63 -2.81 3.80
C ALA A 42 -6.43 -3.67 3.38
N LEU A 43 -6.37 -4.92 3.85
CA LEU A 43 -5.33 -5.87 3.46
C LEU A 43 -5.37 -6.18 1.96
N SER A 44 -6.57 -6.35 1.39
CA SER A 44 -6.74 -6.58 -0.05
C SER A 44 -6.22 -5.41 -0.89
N ILE A 45 -6.53 -4.17 -0.48
CA ILE A 45 -6.03 -2.96 -1.15
C ILE A 45 -4.51 -2.90 -1.07
N TRP A 46 -3.94 -3.16 0.10
CA TRP A 46 -2.49 -3.14 0.31
C TRP A 46 -1.78 -4.20 -0.55
N LEU A 47 -2.29 -5.43 -0.56
CA LEU A 47 -1.75 -6.52 -1.37
C LEU A 47 -1.84 -6.23 -2.88
N LEU A 48 -2.96 -5.65 -3.34
CA LEU A 48 -3.11 -5.29 -4.76
C LEU A 48 -2.14 -4.17 -5.17
N SER A 49 -1.87 -3.23 -4.25
CA SER A 49 -0.84 -2.21 -4.44
C SER A 49 0.56 -2.83 -4.50
N ALA A 50 0.87 -3.76 -3.60
CA ALA A 50 2.10 -4.56 -3.58
C ALA A 50 2.35 -5.25 -4.93
N LEU A 51 1.37 -6.02 -5.39
CA LEU A 51 1.45 -6.74 -6.66
C LEU A 51 1.59 -5.81 -7.87
N ARG A 52 0.89 -4.67 -7.88
CA ARG A 52 0.99 -3.71 -8.98
C ARG A 52 2.40 -3.13 -9.09
N ALA A 53 3.01 -2.76 -7.97
CA ALA A 53 4.37 -2.23 -8.00
C ALA A 53 5.40 -3.33 -8.32
N TYR A 54 5.19 -4.58 -7.87
CA TYR A 54 6.01 -5.72 -8.27
C TYR A 54 5.99 -5.95 -9.79
N VAL A 55 4.80 -6.03 -10.39
CA VAL A 55 4.62 -6.24 -11.84
C VAL A 55 5.13 -5.04 -12.64
N ALA A 56 4.89 -3.81 -12.17
CA ALA A 56 5.44 -2.61 -12.80
C ALA A 56 6.98 -2.61 -12.77
N GLY A 57 7.57 -3.02 -11.64
CA GLY A 57 9.01 -3.17 -11.49
C GLY A 57 9.61 -4.22 -12.44
N GLU A 58 9.05 -5.42 -12.50
CA GLU A 58 9.55 -6.47 -13.39
C GLU A 58 9.35 -6.14 -14.88
N GLY A 59 8.19 -5.58 -15.24
CA GLY A 59 7.89 -5.20 -16.61
C GLY A 59 8.79 -4.08 -17.13
N GLY A 60 9.05 -3.07 -16.30
CA GLY A 60 9.95 -1.96 -16.62
C GLY A 60 11.40 -2.41 -16.76
N TRP A 61 11.91 -3.15 -15.78
CA TRP A 61 13.30 -3.61 -15.76
C TRP A 61 13.61 -4.57 -16.92
N SER A 62 12.76 -5.58 -17.16
CA SER A 62 12.97 -6.56 -18.22
C SER A 62 12.93 -5.92 -19.62
N LYS A 63 12.02 -4.97 -19.83
CA LYS A 63 11.91 -4.24 -21.10
C LYS A 63 13.11 -3.32 -21.33
N ALA A 64 13.56 -2.60 -20.31
CA ALA A 64 14.71 -1.71 -20.40
C ALA A 64 16.02 -2.48 -20.61
N GLN A 65 16.20 -3.61 -19.91
CA GLN A 65 17.33 -4.51 -20.11
C GLN A 65 17.36 -5.07 -21.53
N LYS A 66 16.23 -5.58 -22.03
CA LYS A 66 16.12 -6.10 -23.39
C LYS A 66 16.43 -5.03 -24.43
N GLN A 67 15.94 -3.81 -24.24
CA GLN A 67 16.22 -2.69 -25.14
C GLN A 67 17.72 -2.36 -25.17
N ALA A 68 18.37 -2.28 -24.01
CA ALA A 68 19.80 -2.03 -23.94
C ALA A 68 20.61 -3.14 -24.65
N VAL A 69 20.23 -4.41 -24.49
CA VAL A 69 20.91 -5.52 -25.18
C VAL A 69 20.76 -5.41 -26.70
N ILE A 70 19.57 -5.07 -27.21
CA ILE A 70 19.32 -4.91 -28.65
C ILE A 70 20.19 -3.78 -29.21
N GLU A 71 20.21 -2.62 -28.56
CA GLU A 71 20.98 -1.46 -29.01
C GLU A 71 22.50 -1.71 -28.99
N LEU A 72 22.97 -2.46 -27.99
CA LEU A 72 24.36 -2.90 -27.96
C LEU A 72 24.69 -3.84 -29.12
N LEU A 73 23.77 -4.76 -29.45
CA LEU A 73 23.95 -5.69 -30.58
C LEU A 73 23.99 -4.93 -31.91
N GLU A 74 23.12 -3.93 -32.08
CA GLU A 74 23.12 -3.04 -33.26
C GLU A 74 24.42 -2.23 -33.38
N TYR A 75 25.02 -1.82 -32.27
CA TYR A 75 26.33 -1.16 -32.25
C TYR A 75 27.47 -2.12 -32.62
N VAL A 76 27.44 -3.37 -32.14
CA VAL A 76 28.45 -4.37 -32.48
C VAL A 76 28.41 -4.71 -33.98
N ASP A 77 27.21 -4.80 -34.54
CA ASP A 77 27.01 -5.08 -35.97
C ASP A 77 27.39 -3.88 -36.86
N SER A 78 27.16 -2.66 -36.35
CA SER A 78 27.48 -1.42 -37.07
C SER A 78 27.90 -0.34 -36.06
N PRO A 79 29.23 -0.14 -35.85
CA PRO A 79 29.75 0.73 -34.82
C PRO A 79 29.57 2.21 -35.18
N GLU A 80 28.39 2.71 -34.88
CA GLU A 80 28.03 4.13 -34.96
C GLU A 80 27.95 4.73 -33.55
N PRO A 81 28.54 5.90 -33.31
CA PRO A 81 28.53 6.53 -31.99
C PRO A 81 27.11 6.82 -31.48
N ALA A 82 26.16 7.08 -32.38
CA ALA A 82 24.75 7.30 -32.03
C ALA A 82 24.06 6.06 -31.43
N LYS A 83 24.47 4.84 -31.84
CA LYS A 83 23.91 3.58 -31.31
C LYS A 83 24.47 3.26 -29.93
N LEU A 84 25.76 3.56 -29.72
CA LEU A 84 26.37 3.46 -28.40
C LEU A 84 25.75 4.44 -27.40
N GLU A 85 25.45 5.66 -27.84
CA GLU A 85 24.77 6.66 -27.00
C GLU A 85 23.37 6.21 -26.60
N ARG A 86 22.60 5.63 -27.54
CA ARG A 86 21.28 5.03 -27.24
C ARG A 86 21.38 3.93 -26.19
N PHE A 87 22.31 2.98 -26.39
CA PHE A 87 22.56 1.92 -25.42
C PHE A 87 22.84 2.47 -24.02
N GLN A 88 23.74 3.46 -23.92
CA GLN A 88 24.06 4.10 -22.64
C GLN A 88 22.82 4.76 -22.01
N LEU A 89 21.96 5.36 -22.83
CA LEU A 89 20.73 6.00 -22.37
C LEU A 89 19.71 4.98 -21.87
N SER A 90 19.52 3.87 -22.59
CA SER A 90 18.66 2.76 -22.14
C SER A 90 19.21 2.03 -20.92
N LEU A 91 20.54 2.00 -20.73
CA LEU A 91 21.18 1.40 -19.55
C LEU A 91 20.99 2.23 -18.28
N ARG A 92 20.76 3.55 -18.41
CA ARG A 92 20.56 4.44 -17.24
C ARG A 92 19.33 4.08 -16.42
N ILE A 93 18.26 3.61 -17.06
CA ILE A 93 17.01 3.23 -16.40
C ILE A 93 17.22 2.04 -15.44
N PRO A 94 17.70 0.85 -15.88
CA PRO A 94 17.90 -0.28 -14.98
C PRO A 94 19.00 -0.02 -13.93
N LEU A 95 20.00 0.81 -14.23
CA LEU A 95 21.00 1.22 -13.24
C LEU A 95 20.42 2.13 -12.15
N ALA A 96 19.53 3.04 -12.53
CA ALA A 96 18.85 3.92 -11.59
C ALA A 96 17.88 3.14 -10.70
N ASP A 97 17.14 2.19 -11.27
CA ASP A 97 16.25 1.28 -10.51
C ASP A 97 17.05 0.41 -9.53
N ALA A 98 18.21 -0.11 -9.94
CA ALA A 98 19.09 -0.88 -9.07
C ALA A 98 19.64 -0.04 -7.91
N ARG A 99 20.01 1.23 -8.15
CA ARG A 99 20.45 2.16 -7.10
C ARG A 99 19.32 2.52 -6.14
N ALA A 100 18.12 2.78 -6.67
CA ALA A 100 16.95 3.07 -5.84
C ALA A 100 16.64 1.89 -4.90
N ARG A 101 16.69 0.65 -5.41
CA ARG A 101 16.51 -0.55 -4.59
C ARG A 101 17.61 -0.71 -3.53
N ALA A 102 18.87 -0.53 -3.90
CA ALA A 102 19.98 -0.63 -2.96
C ALA A 102 19.85 0.37 -1.79
N GLU A 103 19.32 1.57 -2.06
CA GLU A 103 19.04 2.57 -1.02
C GLU A 103 17.84 2.20 -0.15
N LEU A 104 16.78 1.66 -0.75
CA LEU A 104 15.59 1.21 -0.01
C LEU A 104 15.88 0.01 0.89
N ASP A 105 16.83 -0.86 0.50
CA ASP A 105 17.28 -2.02 1.27
C ASP A 105 18.29 -1.66 2.39
N ALA A 106 18.72 -0.39 2.49
CA ALA A 106 19.68 0.05 3.50
C ALA A 106 19.06 0.13 4.91
N GLU A 107 19.92 0.03 5.94
CA GLU A 107 19.48 0.08 7.35
C GLU A 107 18.85 1.42 7.74
N THR A 108 19.23 2.49 7.03
CA THR A 108 18.59 3.82 7.08
C THR A 108 18.32 4.32 5.67
N PRO A 109 17.13 4.09 5.10
CA PRO A 109 16.83 4.45 3.71
C PRO A 109 16.74 5.96 3.49
N ASP A 110 17.46 6.49 2.50
CA ASP A 110 17.19 7.83 1.96
C ASP A 110 16.09 7.76 0.89
N LEU A 111 14.86 8.03 1.33
CA LEU A 111 13.68 8.03 0.46
C LEU A 111 13.73 9.12 -0.62
N GLU A 112 14.44 10.22 -0.38
CA GLU A 112 14.58 11.30 -1.37
C GLU A 112 15.56 10.88 -2.47
N PHE A 113 16.66 10.24 -2.10
CA PHE A 113 17.60 9.64 -3.05
C PHE A 113 16.95 8.54 -3.89
N ALA A 114 16.19 7.62 -3.27
CA ALA A 114 15.45 6.58 -3.97
C ALA A 114 14.44 7.17 -4.97
N ARG A 115 13.71 8.22 -4.57
CA ARG A 115 12.77 8.95 -5.43
C ARG A 115 13.47 9.60 -6.62
N SER A 116 14.60 10.26 -6.39
CA SER A 116 15.38 10.93 -7.44
C SER A 116 15.93 9.94 -8.47
N SER A 117 16.30 8.74 -8.03
CA SER A 117 16.78 7.67 -8.90
C SER A 117 15.66 7.10 -9.76
N LEU A 118 14.47 6.86 -9.20
CA LEU A 118 13.31 6.35 -9.95
C LEU A 118 12.78 7.34 -11.00
N LEU A 119 12.95 8.66 -10.80
CA LEU A 119 12.56 9.70 -11.78
C LEU A 119 13.31 9.59 -13.13
N ILE A 120 14.43 8.85 -13.19
CA ILE A 120 15.22 8.68 -14.42
C ILE A 120 14.49 7.81 -15.45
N GLY A 121 13.66 6.86 -14.98
CA GLY A 121 13.01 5.86 -15.84
C GLY A 121 11.51 5.70 -15.64
N HIS A 122 10.93 6.33 -14.62
CA HIS A 122 9.53 6.19 -14.23
C HIS A 122 8.81 7.54 -14.20
N HIS A 123 7.51 7.52 -14.50
CA HIS A 123 6.69 8.73 -14.44
C HIS A 123 6.46 9.15 -12.98
N PRO A 124 6.42 10.46 -12.63
CA PRO A 124 6.29 10.92 -11.25
C PRO A 124 5.08 10.37 -10.47
N SER A 125 4.01 9.99 -11.18
CA SER A 125 2.81 9.38 -10.61
C SER A 125 3.04 7.98 -10.02
N ASP A 126 4.03 7.26 -10.54
CA ASP A 126 4.22 5.84 -10.25
C ASP A 126 5.23 5.62 -9.11
N ILE A 127 6.03 6.65 -8.82
CA ILE A 127 7.16 6.61 -7.87
C ILE A 127 6.69 6.42 -6.43
N ASN A 128 5.63 7.10 -6.01
CA ASN A 128 5.08 6.90 -4.66
C ASN A 128 4.65 5.43 -4.46
N GLY A 129 4.13 4.77 -5.51
CA GLY A 129 3.77 3.35 -5.42
C GLY A 129 4.98 2.42 -5.31
N LEU A 130 6.12 2.79 -5.91
CA LEU A 130 7.35 2.00 -5.90
C LEU A 130 8.15 2.11 -4.61
N ILE A 131 8.08 3.26 -3.91
CA ILE A 131 8.81 3.50 -2.64
C ILE A 131 8.09 2.89 -1.44
N THR A 132 6.77 2.82 -1.47
CA THR A 132 5.97 2.42 -0.30
C THR A 132 5.70 0.90 -0.22
N LEU A 133 6.39 0.10 -1.04
CA LEU A 133 6.29 -1.36 -1.06
C LEU A 133 7.19 -2.00 -0.01
#